data_AF-A0A925TC37-F1
#
_entry.id   AF-A0A925TC37-F1
#
_cell.length_a   1.000
_cell.length_b   1.000
_cell.length_c   1.000
_cell.angle_alpha   90.00
_cell.angle_beta   90.00
_cell.angle_gamma   90.00
#
_symmetry.space_group_name_H-M   'P 1'
#
loop_
_entity.id
_entity.type
_entity.pdbx_description
1 polymer ?
#
loop_
_entity_poly.entity_id
_entity_poly.type
_entity_poly.pdbx_seq_one_letter_code
_entity_poly.pdbx_strand_id
1 'polypeptide(L)'
;MATLFRILIFAGVLAAATDIALAVEKDQSRLPATDQVPVTEPLKLPDPDADARPPVEDLTAKDPEPPADESGISPDDMSLGEIPEIKTIELTLDIARHAIDSYVLVKTKYAGTDLESSDNLQEFVDKNPQGKDFEADVKAAGFANVDDWNTAITTLGFAYTGFTDDPTVEIKEQIGEIEADTALAQDLKTRMISSLNAMIPSANNRTVVAELIKDPAYAEKLKQLETVEE
;
A
#
# COMPACT_ATOMS: atom_id res chain seq x y z
N MET A 1 -13.86 16.73 -2.16
CA MET A 1 -13.13 15.52 -2.57
C MET A 1 -12.60 14.92 -1.29
N ALA A 2 -12.99 13.70 -0.95
CA ALA A 2 -12.46 13.02 0.22
C ALA A 2 -11.19 12.29 -0.20
N THR A 3 -10.02 12.81 0.20
CA THR A 3 -8.76 12.11 -0.01
C THR A 3 -8.70 10.96 1.00
N LEU A 4 -8.66 9.73 0.50
CA LEU A 4 -8.49 8.53 1.31
C LEU A 4 -7.07 8.53 1.90
N PHE A 5 -6.91 9.02 3.13
CA PHE A 5 -5.67 8.95 3.88
C PHE A 5 -5.27 7.49 4.11
N ARG A 6 -4.35 6.99 3.27
CA ARG A 6 -3.74 5.68 3.42
C ARG A 6 -2.55 5.80 4.36
N ILE A 7 -2.80 5.56 5.66
CA ILE A 7 -1.73 5.25 6.60
C ILE A 7 -1.00 4.01 6.07
N LEU A 8 0.28 4.16 5.69
CA LEU A 8 1.16 3.02 5.45
C LEU A 8 1.45 2.37 6.79
N ILE A 9 0.60 1.41 7.16
CA ILE A 9 0.93 0.42 8.18
C ILE A 9 2.10 -0.40 7.62
N PHE A 10 3.15 -0.61 8.43
CA PHE A 10 4.17 -1.63 8.18
C PHE A 10 3.56 -3.03 8.36
N ALA A 11 2.69 -3.39 7.43
CA ALA A 11 2.00 -4.66 7.37
C ALA A 11 2.01 -5.08 5.90
N GLY A 12 2.91 -6.02 5.58
CA GLY A 12 3.38 -6.30 4.23
C GLY A 12 2.27 -6.43 3.20
N VAL A 13 2.18 -5.45 2.29
CA VAL A 13 1.39 -5.57 1.07
C VAL A 13 2.29 -6.17 0.01
N LEU A 14 2.02 -7.43 -0.33
CA LEU A 14 2.70 -8.16 -1.38
C LEU A 14 2.55 -7.42 -2.73
N ALA A 15 3.54 -6.61 -3.08
CA ALA A 15 3.66 -5.99 -4.39
C ALA A 15 3.97 -7.07 -5.43
N ALA A 16 2.92 -7.60 -6.07
CA ALA A 16 3.06 -8.52 -7.19
C ALA A 16 3.87 -7.85 -8.31
N ALA A 17 4.92 -8.53 -8.77
CA ALA A 17 5.91 -7.97 -9.67
C ALA A 17 5.31 -7.52 -11.01
N THR A 18 5.78 -6.38 -11.51
CA THR A 18 5.79 -6.09 -12.95
C THR A 18 7.19 -5.65 -13.37
N ASP A 19 7.92 -6.58 -13.99
CA ASP A 19 9.16 -6.28 -14.71
C ASP A 19 8.90 -5.24 -15.82
N ILE A 20 9.49 -4.04 -15.71
CA ILE A 20 9.93 -3.29 -16.88
C ILE A 20 11.35 -2.74 -16.66
N ALA A 21 12.30 -3.50 -17.19
CA ALA A 21 13.51 -3.08 -17.88
C ALA A 21 14.35 -1.87 -17.38
N LEU A 22 15.60 -2.19 -17.05
CA LEU A 22 16.76 -1.30 -17.12
C LEU A 22 16.74 -0.32 -18.31
N ALA A 23 16.85 0.98 -18.03
CA ALA A 23 17.30 1.99 -18.98
C ALA A 23 18.34 2.91 -18.33
N VAL A 24 19.62 2.66 -18.63
CA VAL A 24 20.71 3.59 -18.33
C VAL A 24 20.70 4.68 -19.40
N GLU A 25 20.19 5.87 -19.08
CA GLU A 25 20.37 7.05 -19.94
C GLU A 25 21.55 7.89 -19.45
N LYS A 26 22.71 7.65 -20.07
CA LYS A 26 23.81 8.62 -20.09
C LYS A 26 23.62 9.55 -21.29
N ASP A 27 23.55 10.85 -20.99
CA ASP A 27 23.72 11.99 -21.89
C ASP A 27 24.56 11.68 -23.14
N GLN A 28 23.91 11.78 -24.31
CA GLN A 28 24.58 12.00 -25.60
C GLN A 28 23.89 13.09 -26.40
N SER A 29 24.04 14.32 -25.91
CA SER A 29 23.81 15.53 -26.69
C SER A 29 24.74 15.62 -27.90
N ARG A 30 24.33 15.17 -29.11
CA ARG A 30 24.90 15.60 -30.43
C ARG A 30 24.15 15.12 -31.69
N LEU A 31 23.67 16.10 -32.47
CA LEU A 31 23.42 16.07 -33.92
C LEU A 31 24.26 17.22 -34.54
N PRO A 32 24.70 17.20 -35.83
CA PRO A 32 23.80 17.43 -36.98
C PRO A 32 24.19 16.87 -38.38
N ALA A 33 23.29 17.11 -39.36
CA ALA A 33 23.47 17.20 -40.83
C ALA A 33 23.66 15.87 -41.64
N THR A 34 22.72 15.47 -42.53
CA THR A 34 22.46 15.94 -43.94
C THR A 34 23.45 15.29 -44.94
N ASP A 35 23.08 14.60 -46.03
CA ASP A 35 22.12 15.00 -47.10
C ASP A 35 21.73 13.84 -48.09
N GLN A 36 20.80 14.13 -49.03
CA GLN A 36 20.47 13.47 -50.32
C GLN A 36 19.34 12.42 -50.47
N VAL A 37 18.62 12.60 -51.59
CA VAL A 37 17.55 11.81 -52.25
C VAL A 37 17.71 12.09 -53.79
N PRO A 38 16.77 11.92 -54.78
CA PRO A 38 15.39 11.39 -54.83
C PRO A 38 15.10 10.41 -56.02
N VAL A 39 13.80 10.20 -56.30
CA VAL A 39 13.09 9.92 -57.60
C VAL A 39 12.79 8.47 -58.12
N THR A 40 11.49 8.26 -58.36
CA THR A 40 10.77 7.59 -59.51
C THR A 40 10.19 6.16 -59.44
N GLU A 41 8.88 6.11 -59.72
CA GLU A 41 7.96 5.00 -60.11
C GLU A 41 8.20 4.47 -61.55
N PRO A 42 7.54 3.39 -62.12
CA PRO A 42 6.08 3.11 -62.02
C PRO A 42 5.55 1.63 -62.12
N LEU A 43 4.22 1.52 -62.07
CA LEU A 43 3.31 0.33 -62.16
C LEU A 43 3.39 -0.55 -63.43
N LYS A 44 3.01 -1.84 -63.31
CA LYS A 44 2.39 -2.63 -64.41
C LYS A 44 1.58 -3.87 -63.97
N LEU A 45 0.34 -3.99 -64.48
CA LEU A 45 -0.57 -5.17 -64.45
C LEU A 45 -0.46 -5.97 -65.78
N PRO A 46 -0.79 -7.29 -65.86
CA PRO A 46 -2.18 -7.69 -66.15
C PRO A 46 -2.69 -9.05 -65.58
N ASP A 47 -4.02 -9.18 -65.56
CA ASP A 47 -4.85 -10.41 -65.41
C ASP A 47 -4.84 -11.27 -66.71
N PRO A 48 -5.30 -12.56 -66.76
CA PRO A 48 -6.74 -12.86 -66.72
C PRO A 48 -7.26 -14.27 -66.27
N ASP A 49 -8.54 -14.27 -65.86
CA ASP A 49 -9.63 -15.26 -66.07
C ASP A 49 -9.51 -16.76 -65.70
N ALA A 50 -10.44 -17.21 -64.83
CA ALA A 50 -11.30 -18.38 -65.09
C ALA A 50 -12.60 -18.36 -64.26
N ASP A 51 -13.76 -18.42 -64.93
CA ASP A 51 -15.14 -18.46 -64.42
C ASP A 51 -15.46 -19.42 -63.26
N ALA A 52 -16.33 -18.98 -62.33
CA ALA A 52 -17.64 -19.60 -62.07
C ALA A 52 -18.52 -18.75 -61.10
N ARG A 53 -19.83 -18.66 -61.34
CA ARG A 53 -20.82 -17.97 -60.46
C ARG A 53 -21.56 -18.97 -59.51
N PRO A 54 -22.59 -18.59 -58.72
CA PRO A 54 -22.56 -18.77 -57.27
C PRO A 54 -23.60 -19.79 -56.77
N PRO A 55 -23.78 -19.91 -55.45
CA PRO A 55 -25.13 -19.67 -54.93
C PRO A 55 -25.19 -18.71 -53.74
N VAL A 56 -26.39 -18.19 -53.50
CA VAL A 56 -26.82 -17.44 -52.30
C VAL A 56 -27.56 -18.38 -51.33
N GLU A 57 -27.96 -17.84 -50.17
CA GLU A 57 -28.60 -18.51 -49.01
C GLU A 57 -27.59 -19.20 -48.07
N ASP A 58 -27.68 -19.12 -46.73
CA ASP A 58 -28.78 -18.69 -45.84
C ASP A 58 -28.21 -17.93 -44.60
N LEU A 59 -28.91 -16.90 -44.11
CA LEU A 59 -28.53 -16.10 -42.92
C LEU A 59 -29.39 -16.41 -41.67
N THR A 60 -30.09 -17.54 -41.63
CA THR A 60 -30.97 -17.91 -40.51
C THR A 60 -30.43 -19.01 -39.57
N ALA A 61 -29.18 -19.44 -39.76
CA ALA A 61 -28.50 -20.33 -38.82
C ALA A 61 -28.16 -19.59 -37.51
N LYS A 62 -28.78 -20.01 -36.40
CA LYS A 62 -28.43 -19.54 -35.05
C LYS A 62 -27.02 -20.04 -34.71
N ASP A 63 -26.11 -19.12 -34.40
CA ASP A 63 -24.76 -19.48 -33.92
C ASP A 63 -24.85 -20.44 -32.72
N PRO A 64 -24.04 -21.50 -32.67
CA PRO A 64 -23.95 -22.31 -31.46
C PRO A 64 -23.37 -21.46 -30.34
N GLU A 65 -24.09 -21.36 -29.22
CA GLU A 65 -23.57 -20.69 -28.02
C GLU A 65 -22.22 -21.34 -27.66
N PRO A 66 -21.15 -20.54 -27.41
CA PRO A 66 -19.94 -21.10 -26.84
C PRO A 66 -20.31 -21.77 -25.50
N PRO A 67 -19.66 -22.88 -25.12
CA PRO A 67 -19.92 -23.49 -23.83
C PRO A 67 -19.76 -22.43 -22.75
N ALA A 68 -20.71 -22.37 -21.82
CA ALA A 68 -20.59 -21.51 -20.66
C ALA A 68 -19.31 -21.92 -19.93
N ASP A 69 -18.28 -21.08 -19.99
CA ASP A 69 -17.13 -21.23 -19.13
C ASP A 69 -17.64 -21.15 -17.71
N GLU A 70 -17.64 -22.28 -17.02
CA GLU A 70 -17.73 -22.36 -15.57
C GLU A 70 -16.44 -21.75 -14.99
N SER A 71 -16.28 -20.44 -15.16
CA SER A 71 -15.47 -19.57 -14.31
C SER A 71 -16.14 -19.44 -12.92
N GLY A 72 -16.52 -20.59 -12.36
CA GLY A 72 -16.75 -20.75 -10.94
C GLY A 72 -15.41 -20.57 -10.27
N ILE A 73 -15.10 -19.33 -9.93
CA ILE A 73 -14.07 -19.00 -8.96
C ILE A 73 -14.45 -19.79 -7.70
N SER A 74 -13.75 -20.90 -7.45
CA SER A 74 -14.01 -21.70 -6.26
C SER A 74 -13.77 -20.79 -5.05
N PRO A 75 -14.65 -20.79 -4.02
CA PRO A 75 -14.47 -19.94 -2.84
C PRO A 75 -13.09 -20.10 -2.18
N ASP A 76 -12.45 -21.25 -2.39
CA ASP A 76 -11.13 -21.63 -1.89
C ASP A 76 -9.95 -20.96 -2.60
N ASP A 77 -10.14 -20.34 -3.77
CA ASP A 77 -9.07 -19.66 -4.53
C ASP A 77 -8.97 -18.15 -4.19
N MET A 78 -9.87 -17.64 -3.33
CA MET A 78 -9.69 -16.34 -2.68
C MET A 78 -8.79 -16.44 -1.45
N SER A 79 -7.57 -16.98 -1.64
CA SER A 79 -6.45 -16.70 -0.72
C SER A 79 -5.91 -15.29 -0.96
N LEU A 80 -6.82 -14.31 -0.86
CA LEU A 80 -6.48 -12.90 -0.69
C LEU A 80 -5.58 -12.84 0.55
N GLY A 81 -4.36 -12.32 0.35
CA GLY A 81 -3.27 -12.41 1.32
C GLY A 81 -3.72 -12.12 2.75
N GLU A 82 -3.22 -12.93 3.69
CA GLU A 82 -3.62 -12.91 5.10
C GLU A 82 -3.74 -11.48 5.62
N ILE A 83 -4.97 -11.04 5.92
CA ILE A 83 -5.22 -9.70 6.46
C ILE A 83 -4.42 -9.58 7.75
N PRO A 84 -3.44 -8.67 7.82
CA PRO A 84 -2.54 -8.58 8.96
C PRO A 84 -3.31 -8.11 10.19
N GLU A 85 -3.03 -8.77 11.32
CA GLU A 85 -3.56 -8.38 12.62
C GLU A 85 -2.92 -7.05 13.07
N ILE A 86 -3.73 -5.99 13.08
CA ILE A 86 -3.30 -4.69 13.61
C ILE A 86 -3.34 -4.75 15.13
N LYS A 87 -2.16 -4.67 15.75
CA LYS A 87 -2.01 -4.62 17.21
C LYS A 87 -1.94 -3.18 17.68
N THR A 88 -2.65 -2.89 18.77
CA THR A 88 -2.59 -1.61 19.47
C THR A 88 -2.46 -1.82 20.97
N ILE A 89 -2.00 -0.78 21.66
CA ILE A 89 -1.88 -0.77 23.13
C ILE A 89 -2.65 0.40 23.74
N GLU A 90 -2.88 0.36 25.05
CA GLU A 90 -3.28 1.56 25.79
C GLU A 90 -2.04 2.40 26.11
N LEU A 91 -2.02 3.62 25.58
CA LEU A 91 -0.95 4.57 25.76
C LEU A 91 -1.01 5.18 27.16
N THR A 92 0.18 5.43 27.71
CA THR A 92 0.37 6.42 28.77
C THR A 92 1.14 7.61 28.21
N LEU A 93 1.12 8.75 28.91
CA LEU A 93 1.95 9.90 28.54
C LEU A 93 3.44 9.56 28.47
N ASP A 94 3.92 8.63 29.31
CA ASP A 94 5.32 8.20 29.32
C ASP A 94 5.65 7.38 28.07
N ILE A 95 4.85 6.35 27.77
CA ILE A 95 5.00 5.52 26.57
C ILE A 95 4.93 6.37 25.31
N ALA A 96 3.96 7.28 25.21
CA ALA A 96 3.77 8.12 24.02
C ALA A 96 4.92 9.12 23.82
N ARG A 97 5.50 9.66 24.90
CA ARG A 97 6.71 10.51 24.82
C ARG A 97 7.93 9.71 24.38
N HIS A 98 8.22 8.59 25.04
CA HIS A 98 9.34 7.73 24.68
C HIS A 98 9.24 7.20 23.25
N ALA A 99 8.02 6.85 22.80
CA ALA A 99 7.74 6.47 21.43
C ALA A 99 8.11 7.61 20.46
N ILE A 100 7.49 8.79 20.58
CA ILE A 100 7.72 9.87 19.61
C ILE A 100 9.15 10.43 19.65
N ASP A 101 9.78 10.48 20.82
CA ASP A 101 11.17 10.90 20.98
C ASP A 101 12.14 9.94 20.28
N SER A 102 11.91 8.62 20.42
CA SER A 102 12.70 7.62 19.71
C SER A 102 12.39 7.55 18.21
N TYR A 103 11.15 7.78 17.78
CA TYR A 103 10.79 7.87 16.35
C TYR A 103 11.53 9.00 15.62
N VAL A 104 11.56 10.21 16.21
CA VAL A 104 12.31 11.34 15.64
C VAL A 104 13.81 11.05 15.61
N LEU A 105 14.35 10.42 16.66
CA LEU A 105 15.75 9.96 16.67
C LEU A 105 16.01 8.92 15.58
N VAL A 106 15.13 7.94 15.42
CA VAL A 106 15.29 6.84 14.46
C VAL A 106 15.26 7.35 13.02
N LYS A 107 14.26 8.18 12.66
CA LYS A 107 14.22 8.83 11.33
C LYS A 107 15.45 9.67 11.03
N THR A 108 16.03 10.30 12.05
CA THR A 108 17.24 11.14 11.85
C THR A 108 18.51 10.31 11.75
N LYS A 109 18.68 9.28 12.60
CA LYS A 109 19.92 8.51 12.75
C LYS A 109 20.04 7.38 11.70
N TYR A 110 18.92 6.81 11.28
CA TYR A 110 18.84 5.71 10.31
C TYR A 110 18.30 6.17 8.94
N ALA A 111 18.27 7.49 8.69
CA ALA A 111 17.97 8.06 7.38
C ALA A 111 18.86 7.44 6.29
N GLY A 112 18.25 7.02 5.18
CA GLY A 112 18.95 6.39 4.06
C GLY A 112 19.41 4.95 4.30
N THR A 113 18.99 4.31 5.39
CA THR A 113 19.01 2.85 5.51
C THR A 113 17.75 2.24 4.88
N ASP A 114 17.70 0.92 4.73
CA ASP A 114 16.53 0.17 4.28
C ASP A 114 15.45 0.00 5.38
N LEU A 115 15.61 0.63 6.57
CA LEU A 115 14.67 0.56 7.68
C LEU A 115 13.25 1.00 7.28
N GLU A 116 13.11 2.13 6.58
CA GLU A 116 11.81 2.64 6.13
C GLU A 116 11.20 1.82 4.99
N SER A 117 11.99 0.97 4.32
CA SER A 117 11.54 0.02 3.29
C SER A 117 11.44 -1.42 3.80
N SER A 118 11.67 -1.66 5.10
CA SER A 118 11.68 -3.01 5.67
C SER A 118 10.28 -3.42 6.11
N ASP A 119 9.66 -4.38 5.41
CA ASP A 119 8.37 -4.96 5.79
C ASP A 119 8.35 -5.55 7.21
N ASN A 120 9.52 -5.89 7.75
CA ASN A 120 9.70 -6.44 9.08
C ASN A 120 10.92 -5.82 9.77
N LEU A 121 10.70 -5.13 10.90
CA LEU A 121 11.74 -4.45 11.65
C LEU A 121 12.72 -5.42 12.33
N GLN A 122 12.25 -6.58 12.77
CA GLN A 122 13.11 -7.62 13.34
C GLN A 122 14.04 -8.22 12.26
N GLU A 123 13.57 -8.31 11.00
CA GLU A 123 14.42 -8.68 9.87
C GLU A 123 15.53 -7.64 9.62
N PHE A 124 15.22 -6.34 9.65
CA PHE A 124 16.23 -5.29 9.59
C PHE A 124 17.24 -5.41 10.74
N VAL A 125 16.76 -5.64 11.96
CA VAL A 125 17.58 -5.85 13.18
C VAL A 125 18.57 -7.01 13.05
N ASP A 126 18.21 -8.08 12.32
CA ASP A 126 19.03 -9.28 12.18
C ASP A 126 19.86 -9.35 10.88
N LYS A 127 19.47 -8.63 9.82
CA LYS A 127 20.16 -8.64 8.51
C LYS A 127 20.97 -7.38 8.21
N ASN A 128 20.56 -6.20 8.69
CA ASN A 128 21.28 -4.95 8.42
C ASN A 128 22.42 -4.73 9.44
N PRO A 129 23.64 -4.28 9.02
CA PRO A 129 24.73 -3.94 9.92
C PRO A 129 24.39 -2.91 11.01
N GLN A 130 23.49 -1.98 10.73
CA GLN A 130 22.98 -0.96 11.66
C GLN A 130 21.76 -1.43 12.48
N GLY A 131 21.22 -2.63 12.18
CA GLY A 131 20.06 -3.22 12.83
C GLY A 131 20.23 -3.39 14.34
N LYS A 132 21.42 -3.80 14.79
CA LYS A 132 21.72 -3.94 16.22
C LYS A 132 21.90 -2.62 16.96
N ASP A 133 22.33 -1.57 16.27
CA ASP A 133 22.34 -0.21 16.86
C ASP A 133 20.91 0.31 17.01
N PHE A 134 20.04 0.06 16.03
CA PHE A 134 18.63 0.43 16.09
C PHE A 134 17.90 -0.30 17.22
N GLU A 135 18.10 -1.61 17.36
CA GLU A 135 17.57 -2.40 18.48
C GLU A 135 18.06 -1.85 19.85
N ALA A 136 19.32 -1.38 19.92
CA ALA A 136 19.89 -0.80 21.13
C ALA A 136 19.30 0.57 21.47
N ASP A 137 19.08 1.45 20.49
CA ASP A 137 18.43 2.75 20.71
C ASP A 137 16.97 2.59 21.16
N VAL A 138 16.23 1.67 20.54
CA VAL A 138 14.84 1.35 20.93
C VAL A 138 14.78 0.85 22.37
N LYS A 139 15.73 -0.01 22.78
CA LYS A 139 15.85 -0.45 24.18
C LYS A 139 16.28 0.66 25.13
N ALA A 140 17.14 1.58 24.68
CA ALA A 140 17.52 2.76 25.46
C ALA A 140 16.35 3.74 25.67
N ALA A 141 15.37 3.75 24.75
CA ALA A 141 14.10 4.47 24.89
C ALA A 141 13.07 3.75 25.80
N GLY A 142 13.40 2.59 26.37
CA GLY A 142 12.57 1.90 27.37
C GLY A 142 11.65 0.79 26.82
N PHE A 143 11.69 0.49 25.53
CA PHE A 143 10.93 -0.62 24.93
C PHE A 143 11.71 -1.94 25.06
N ALA A 144 11.02 -3.08 25.21
CA ALA A 144 11.74 -4.35 25.37
C ALA A 144 12.35 -4.86 24.04
N ASN A 145 11.74 -4.53 22.91
CA ASN A 145 12.12 -4.93 21.56
C ASN A 145 11.56 -3.93 20.52
N VAL A 146 11.84 -4.16 19.23
CA VAL A 146 11.41 -3.27 18.13
C VAL A 146 9.92 -3.39 17.76
N ASP A 147 9.29 -4.54 18.03
CA ASP A 147 7.86 -4.76 17.78
C ASP A 147 6.99 -4.02 18.81
N ASP A 148 7.38 -4.01 20.09
CA ASP A 148 6.73 -3.23 21.15
C ASP A 148 6.76 -1.73 20.82
N TRP A 149 7.91 -1.25 20.35
CA TRP A 149 8.12 0.13 19.92
C TRP A 149 7.27 0.49 18.70
N ASN A 150 7.27 -0.37 17.68
CA ASN A 150 6.46 -0.19 16.47
C ASN A 150 4.97 -0.21 16.78
N THR A 151 4.53 -1.08 17.69
CA THR A 151 3.15 -1.13 18.19
C THR A 151 2.79 0.17 18.90
N ALA A 152 3.67 0.71 19.74
CA ALA A 152 3.46 2.00 20.42
C ALA A 152 3.39 3.18 19.43
N ILE A 153 4.27 3.24 18.43
CA ILE A 153 4.25 4.29 17.39
C ILE A 153 3.02 4.18 16.48
N THR A 154 2.66 2.97 16.04
CA THR A 154 1.46 2.72 15.23
C THR A 154 0.19 3.14 16.00
N THR A 155 0.11 2.76 17.28
CA THR A 155 -0.97 3.19 18.18
C THR A 155 -1.02 4.71 18.32
N LEU A 156 0.13 5.37 18.49
CA LEU A 156 0.21 6.83 18.60
C LEU A 156 -0.18 7.53 17.30
N GLY A 157 0.17 6.97 16.14
CA GLY A 157 -0.25 7.46 14.82
C GLY A 157 -1.77 7.39 14.62
N PHE A 158 -2.41 6.26 14.94
CA PHE A 158 -3.87 6.16 14.93
C PHE A 158 -4.51 7.13 15.93
N ALA A 159 -3.96 7.25 17.14
CA ALA A 159 -4.46 8.19 18.15
C ALA A 159 -4.35 9.65 17.72
N TYR A 160 -3.29 10.00 16.99
CA TYR A 160 -3.06 11.34 16.46
C TYR A 160 -4.01 11.65 15.29
N THR A 161 -4.11 10.76 14.30
CA THR A 161 -5.07 10.89 13.19
C THR A 161 -6.52 10.96 13.69
N GLY A 162 -6.86 10.14 14.70
CA GLY A 162 -8.15 10.17 15.39
C GLY A 162 -8.39 11.36 16.31
N PHE A 163 -7.40 12.27 16.45
CA PHE A 163 -7.53 13.55 17.13
C PHE A 163 -7.58 14.72 16.14
N THR A 164 -6.85 14.67 15.02
CA THR A 164 -6.81 15.72 13.99
C THR A 164 -8.00 15.68 13.04
N ASP A 165 -8.25 14.52 12.45
CA ASP A 165 -9.19 14.35 11.33
C ASP A 165 -10.36 13.41 11.66
N ASP A 166 -10.15 12.48 12.60
CA ASP A 166 -11.12 11.51 13.13
C ASP A 166 -11.92 10.69 12.09
N PRO A 167 -11.28 9.74 11.38
CA PRO A 167 -11.92 8.87 10.37
C PRO A 167 -12.89 7.82 10.96
N THR A 168 -13.34 7.98 12.20
CA THR A 168 -14.11 6.96 12.94
C THR A 168 -15.52 6.76 12.39
N VAL A 169 -16.09 7.75 11.70
CA VAL A 169 -17.40 7.60 11.06
C VAL A 169 -17.27 6.71 9.83
N GLU A 170 -16.32 7.05 8.96
CA GLU A 170 -16.01 6.36 7.71
C GLU A 170 -15.58 4.91 7.96
N ILE A 171 -14.74 4.66 8.97
CA ILE A 171 -14.35 3.29 9.37
C ILE A 171 -15.57 2.48 9.85
N LYS A 172 -16.51 3.10 10.59
CA LYS A 172 -17.74 2.41 11.03
C LYS A 172 -18.71 2.15 9.89
N GLU A 173 -18.79 3.03 8.91
CA GLU A 173 -19.56 2.80 7.68
C GLU A 173 -18.97 1.60 6.90
N GLN A 174 -17.65 1.54 6.71
CA GLN A 174 -16.97 0.39 6.10
C GLN A 174 -17.19 -0.92 6.86
N ILE A 175 -17.13 -0.89 8.20
CA ILE A 175 -17.47 -2.06 9.04
C ILE A 175 -18.91 -2.52 8.76
N GLY A 176 -19.88 -1.59 8.71
CA GLY A 176 -21.27 -1.91 8.42
C GLY A 176 -21.50 -2.50 7.01
N GLU A 177 -20.76 -2.02 6.00
CA GLU A 177 -20.78 -2.58 4.65
C GLU A 177 -20.25 -4.03 4.64
N ILE A 178 -19.12 -4.29 5.33
CA ILE A 178 -18.54 -5.64 5.45
C ILE A 178 -19.46 -6.57 6.25
N GLU A 179 -20.11 -6.09 7.32
CA GLU A 179 -21.11 -6.85 8.07
C GLU A 179 -22.31 -7.25 7.19
N ALA A 180 -22.77 -6.34 6.32
CA ALA A 180 -23.90 -6.58 5.42
C ALA A 180 -23.59 -7.49 4.22
N ASP A 181 -22.34 -7.53 3.72
CA ASP A 181 -21.99 -8.25 2.49
C ASP A 181 -22.13 -9.79 2.61
N THR A 182 -23.18 -10.37 2.03
CA THR A 182 -23.40 -11.83 2.10
C THR A 182 -22.44 -12.67 1.27
N ALA A 183 -21.59 -12.08 0.43
CA ALA A 183 -20.62 -12.80 -0.39
C ALA A 183 -19.30 -13.11 0.35
N LEU A 184 -18.94 -12.33 1.37
CA LEU A 184 -17.70 -12.55 2.13
C LEU A 184 -17.84 -13.68 3.16
N ALA A 185 -16.81 -14.54 3.21
CA ALA A 185 -16.68 -15.58 4.22
C ALA A 185 -16.59 -14.97 5.64
N GLN A 186 -17.17 -15.65 6.64
CA GLN A 186 -17.32 -15.11 7.99
C GLN A 186 -15.97 -14.88 8.71
N ASP A 187 -14.98 -15.72 8.46
CA ASP A 187 -13.62 -15.54 8.98
C ASP A 187 -12.90 -14.35 8.32
N LEU A 188 -13.13 -14.10 7.04
CA LEU A 188 -12.60 -12.95 6.32
C LEU A 188 -13.23 -11.65 6.85
N LYS A 189 -14.57 -11.62 6.99
CA LYS A 189 -15.28 -10.51 7.67
C LYS A 189 -14.72 -10.24 9.05
N THR A 190 -14.58 -11.28 9.87
CA THR A 190 -14.08 -11.16 11.25
C THR A 190 -12.69 -10.52 11.27
N ARG A 191 -11.79 -10.94 10.37
CA ARG A 191 -10.44 -10.34 10.23
C ARG A 191 -10.50 -8.88 9.75
N MET A 192 -11.26 -8.58 8.70
CA MET A 192 -11.44 -7.20 8.20
C MET A 192 -11.98 -6.26 9.28
N ILE A 193 -13.06 -6.66 9.96
CA ILE A 193 -13.72 -5.89 11.02
C ILE A 193 -12.78 -5.71 12.22
N SER A 194 -12.00 -6.73 12.58
CA SER A 194 -11.00 -6.63 13.66
C SER A 194 -9.93 -5.58 13.33
N SER A 195 -9.33 -5.64 12.14
CA SER A 195 -8.31 -4.68 11.72
C SER A 195 -8.86 -3.25 11.61
N LEU A 196 -10.07 -3.06 11.05
CA LEU A 196 -10.72 -1.75 11.02
C LEU A 196 -11.02 -1.19 12.42
N ASN A 197 -11.51 -2.01 13.35
CA ASN A 197 -11.73 -1.57 14.73
C ASN A 197 -10.42 -1.18 15.44
N ALA A 198 -9.32 -1.88 15.17
CA ALA A 198 -8.01 -1.56 15.76
C ALA A 198 -7.46 -0.19 15.30
N MET A 199 -7.88 0.31 14.13
CA MET A 199 -7.55 1.65 13.64
C MET A 199 -8.35 2.77 14.32
N ILE A 200 -9.46 2.47 15.00
CA ILE A 200 -10.23 3.45 15.78
C ILE A 200 -9.55 3.61 17.16
N PRO A 201 -8.93 4.77 17.47
CA PRO A 201 -8.20 4.90 18.72
C PRO A 201 -9.14 5.02 19.93
N SER A 202 -8.73 4.40 21.04
CA SER A 202 -9.44 4.44 22.31
C SER A 202 -9.58 5.88 22.85
N ALA A 203 -10.59 6.11 23.69
CA ALA A 203 -10.80 7.41 24.34
C ALA A 203 -9.61 7.83 25.22
N ASN A 204 -8.90 6.88 25.82
CA ASN A 204 -7.67 7.14 26.56
C ASN A 204 -6.52 7.55 25.61
N ASN A 205 -6.30 6.81 24.52
CA ASN A 205 -5.27 7.13 23.54
C ASN A 205 -5.45 8.53 22.92
N ARG A 206 -6.70 8.90 22.56
CA ARG A 206 -7.05 10.26 22.13
C ARG A 206 -6.75 11.31 23.20
N THR A 207 -7.02 11.00 24.48
CA THR A 207 -6.72 11.90 25.61
C THR A 207 -5.22 12.10 25.80
N VAL A 208 -4.41 11.04 25.66
CA VAL A 208 -2.95 11.13 25.73
C VAL A 208 -2.40 12.07 24.64
N VAL A 209 -2.88 11.95 23.40
CA VAL A 209 -2.51 12.90 22.32
C VAL A 209 -2.97 14.32 22.63
N ALA A 210 -4.20 14.50 23.11
CA ALA A 210 -4.73 15.81 23.48
C ALA A 210 -3.90 16.50 24.57
N GLU A 211 -3.31 15.75 25.50
CA GLU A 211 -2.37 16.27 26.49
C GLU A 211 -0.97 16.56 25.90
N LEU A 212 -0.46 15.71 24.99
CA LEU A 212 0.85 15.95 24.34
C LEU A 212 0.86 17.17 23.43
N ILE A 213 -0.23 17.46 22.70
CA ILE A 213 -0.33 18.64 21.81
C ILE A 213 -0.28 19.96 22.59
N LYS A 214 -0.59 19.95 23.90
CA LYS A 214 -0.44 21.13 24.76
C LYS A 214 1.02 21.45 25.09
N ASP A 215 1.93 20.51 24.88
CA ASP A 215 3.38 20.68 25.06
C ASP A 215 4.03 21.01 23.70
N PRO A 216 4.55 22.24 23.49
CA PRO A 216 5.18 22.62 22.23
C PRO A 216 6.37 21.73 21.83
N ALA A 217 7.03 21.06 22.78
CA ALA A 217 8.13 20.15 22.50
C ALA A 217 7.67 18.85 21.82
N TYR A 218 6.38 18.50 21.94
CA TYR A 218 5.78 17.29 21.36
C TYR A 218 4.81 17.59 20.22
N ALA A 219 4.13 18.75 20.22
CA ALA A 219 3.22 19.15 19.15
C ALA A 219 3.86 19.09 17.74
N GLU A 220 5.08 19.62 17.57
CA GLU A 220 5.79 19.58 16.27
C GLU A 220 6.38 18.19 15.94
N LYS A 221 6.54 17.31 16.93
CA LYS A 221 6.98 15.92 16.69
C LYS A 221 5.82 15.05 16.23
N LEU A 222 4.64 15.21 16.82
CA LEU A 222 3.44 14.46 16.48
C LEU A 222 3.03 14.67 15.00
N LYS A 223 3.19 15.87 14.46
CA LYS A 223 3.01 16.14 13.02
C LYS A 223 3.90 15.28 12.11
N GLN A 224 5.03 14.77 12.60
CA GLN A 224 5.90 13.89 11.80
C GLN A 224 5.35 12.46 11.67
N LEU A 225 4.25 12.14 12.38
CA LEU A 225 3.43 10.95 12.16
C LEU A 225 2.42 11.14 11.01
N GLU A 226 2.19 12.38 10.56
CA GLU A 226 1.46 12.65 9.32
C GLU A 226 2.35 12.21 8.15
N THR A 227 1.82 11.35 7.28
CA THR A 227 2.47 11.03 6.02
C THR A 227 2.35 12.24 5.10
N VAL A 228 3.45 12.96 4.89
CA VAL A 228 3.55 13.93 3.80
C VAL A 228 3.59 13.14 2.49
N GLU A 229 2.61 13.34 1.61
CA GLU A 229 2.69 12.89 0.21
C GLU A 229 3.78 13.72 -0.49
N GLU A 230 4.85 13.08 -0.95
CA GLU A 230 5.83 13.63 -1.90
C GLU A 230 5.53 13.17 -3.34
#